data_AF-A0AAU9TEF6-F1
#
_entry.id   AF-A0AAU9TEF6-F1
#
_cell.length_a   1.000
_cell.length_b   1.000
_cell.length_c   1.000
_cell.angle_alpha   90.00
_cell.angle_beta   90.00
_cell.angle_gamma   90.00
#
_symmetry.space_group_name_H-M   'P 1'
#
loop_
_entity.id
_entity.type
_entity.pdbx_description
1 polymer ?
#
loop_
_entity_poly.entity_id
_entity_poly.type
_entity_poly.pdbx_seq_one_letter_code
_entity_poly.pdbx_strand_id
1 'polypeptide(L)'
;MAAEGFLKTSKYSKYTSYRNILYHRFFVGLLLFIVVFLVFIVVCNIFTGSTPRGDLQEAVNLDALTLPVRTLISESHASAPRVANCTYWSCFNVYKCGRGGHDKITIYIYPLKDYRTEDGTSISKFSREFYEILNTIKNSKYYTSNPEDACLLVPSIDMLNQNSFSSKHVSQALQSLEQ
;
A
#
# COMPACT_ATOMS: atom_id res chain seq x y z
N MET A 1 -68.99 34.16 -18.94
CA MET A 1 -68.38 32.94 -18.35
C MET A 1 -67.24 32.34 -19.18
N ALA A 2 -67.06 32.67 -20.47
CA ALA A 2 -65.99 32.09 -21.30
C ALA A 2 -64.59 32.74 -21.10
N ALA A 3 -64.52 34.04 -20.79
CA ALA A 3 -63.23 34.77 -20.72
C ALA A 3 -62.32 34.32 -19.55
N GLU A 4 -62.88 33.87 -18.43
CA GLU A 4 -62.10 33.43 -17.27
C GLU A 4 -61.45 32.05 -17.47
N GLY A 5 -62.08 31.18 -18.28
CA GLY A 5 -61.54 29.86 -18.62
C GLY A 5 -60.26 29.94 -19.48
N PHE A 6 -60.22 30.84 -20.45
CA PHE A 6 -59.06 31.02 -21.35
C PHE A 6 -57.86 31.71 -20.67
N LEU A 7 -58.09 32.60 -19.70
CA LEU A 7 -57.01 33.20 -18.91
C LEU A 7 -56.36 32.18 -17.95
N LYS A 8 -57.15 31.26 -17.38
CA LYS A 8 -56.65 30.22 -16.47
C LYS A 8 -55.81 29.17 -17.21
N THR A 9 -56.20 28.77 -18.43
CA THR A 9 -55.43 27.82 -19.26
C THR A 9 -54.13 28.42 -19.81
N SER A 10 -54.12 29.70 -20.20
CA SER A 10 -52.89 30.36 -20.69
C SER A 10 -51.86 30.64 -19.58
N LYS A 11 -52.30 30.99 -18.37
CA LYS A 11 -51.41 31.16 -17.20
C LYS A 11 -50.82 29.82 -16.74
N TYR A 12 -51.58 28.74 -16.78
CA TYR A 12 -51.10 27.40 -16.41
C TYR A 12 -50.07 26.86 -17.43
N SER A 13 -50.31 27.06 -18.73
CA SER A 13 -49.35 26.72 -19.79
C SER A 13 -48.04 27.51 -19.68
N LYS A 14 -48.11 28.84 -19.45
CA LYS A 14 -46.92 29.68 -19.23
C LYS A 14 -46.16 29.34 -17.94
N TYR A 15 -46.86 29.01 -16.86
CA TYR A 15 -46.22 28.60 -15.59
C TYR A 15 -45.48 27.26 -15.72
N THR A 16 -46.05 26.29 -16.43
CA THR A 16 -45.41 24.98 -16.66
C THR A 16 -44.21 25.10 -17.60
N SER A 17 -44.30 25.97 -18.61
CA SER A 17 -43.18 26.30 -19.51
C SER A 17 -42.04 27.03 -18.77
N TYR A 18 -42.36 28.05 -17.96
CA TYR A 18 -41.38 28.77 -17.13
C TYR A 18 -40.71 27.84 -16.12
N ARG A 19 -41.47 26.94 -15.48
CA ARG A 19 -40.96 25.95 -14.54
C ARG A 19 -39.99 24.97 -15.22
N ASN A 20 -40.32 24.46 -16.41
CA ASN A 20 -39.42 23.59 -17.17
C ASN A 20 -38.15 24.31 -17.64
N ILE A 21 -38.24 25.58 -18.06
CA ILE A 21 -37.07 26.40 -18.42
C ILE A 21 -36.19 26.67 -17.19
N LEU A 22 -36.80 26.93 -16.03
CA LEU A 22 -36.08 27.14 -14.77
C LEU A 22 -35.40 25.85 -14.28
N TYR A 23 -36.07 24.70 -14.36
CA TYR A 23 -35.46 23.40 -14.07
C TYR A 23 -34.34 23.07 -15.05
N HIS A 24 -34.54 23.30 -16.35
CA HIS A 24 -33.49 23.10 -17.35
C HIS A 24 -32.27 23.98 -17.06
N ARG A 25 -32.47 25.26 -16.73
CA ARG A 25 -31.38 26.17 -16.34
C ARG A 25 -30.69 25.74 -15.05
N PHE A 26 -31.44 25.24 -14.08
CA PHE A 26 -30.89 24.70 -12.83
C PHE A 26 -30.03 23.46 -13.08
N PHE A 27 -30.51 22.48 -13.86
CA PHE A 27 -29.76 21.28 -14.19
C PHE A 27 -28.54 21.57 -15.07
N VAL A 28 -28.64 22.50 -16.01
CA VAL A 28 -27.48 22.96 -16.81
C VAL A 28 -26.46 23.64 -15.90
N GLY A 29 -26.88 24.48 -14.95
CA GLY A 29 -26.00 25.10 -13.98
C GLY A 29 -25.31 24.08 -13.07
N LEU A 30 -26.05 23.08 -12.59
CA LEU A 30 -25.52 21.98 -11.79
C LEU A 30 -24.47 21.17 -12.58
N LEU A 31 -24.76 20.85 -13.84
CA LEU A 31 -23.84 20.12 -14.70
C LEU A 31 -22.55 20.90 -14.95
N LEU A 32 -22.65 22.21 -15.21
CA LEU A 32 -21.48 23.07 -15.35
C LEU A 32 -20.65 23.14 -14.05
N PHE A 33 -21.31 23.23 -12.90
CA PHE A 33 -20.62 23.22 -11.60
C PHE A 33 -19.84 21.92 -11.38
N ILE A 34 -20.47 20.77 -11.68
CA ILE A 34 -19.81 19.45 -11.58
C ILE A 34 -18.60 19.38 -12.52
N VAL A 35 -18.74 19.83 -13.77
CA VAL A 35 -17.63 19.84 -14.74
C VAL A 35 -16.49 20.73 -14.25
N VAL A 36 -16.78 21.93 -13.77
CA VAL A 36 -15.76 22.84 -13.21
C VAL A 36 -15.09 22.23 -11.99
N PHE A 37 -15.85 21.56 -11.11
CA PHE A 37 -15.30 20.87 -9.94
C PHE A 37 -14.39 19.70 -10.32
N LEU A 38 -14.77 18.90 -11.32
CA LEU A 38 -13.93 17.81 -11.84
C LEU A 38 -12.66 18.36 -12.50
N VAL A 39 -12.76 19.42 -13.30
CA VAL A 39 -11.59 20.12 -13.87
C VAL A 39 -10.71 20.67 -12.76
N PHE A 40 -11.28 21.26 -11.71
CA PHE A 40 -10.54 21.74 -10.55
C PHE A 40 -9.82 20.60 -9.82
N ILE A 41 -10.45 19.42 -9.66
CA ILE A 41 -9.78 18.23 -9.10
C ILE A 41 -8.62 17.79 -10.00
N VAL A 42 -8.80 17.76 -11.32
CA VAL A 42 -7.72 17.39 -12.27
C VAL A 42 -6.59 18.41 -12.22
N VAL A 43 -6.90 19.70 -12.28
CA VAL A 43 -5.92 20.78 -12.17
C VAL A 43 -5.22 20.75 -10.82
N CYS A 44 -5.95 20.54 -9.72
CA CYS A 44 -5.35 20.35 -8.40
C CYS A 44 -4.44 19.12 -8.39
N ASN A 45 -4.83 17.96 -8.91
CA ASN A 45 -3.94 16.80 -8.99
C ASN A 45 -2.68 17.06 -9.86
N ILE A 46 -2.78 17.93 -10.88
CA ILE A 46 -1.64 18.37 -11.70
C ILE A 46 -0.78 19.41 -10.97
N PHE A 47 -1.37 20.35 -10.22
CA PHE A 47 -0.69 21.45 -9.51
C PHE A 47 -0.14 21.04 -8.15
N THR A 48 -0.89 20.26 -7.37
CA THR A 48 -0.37 19.39 -6.29
C THR A 48 0.32 18.17 -6.90
N GLY A 49 1.01 18.40 -8.02
CA GLY A 49 1.53 17.43 -8.97
C GLY A 49 1.98 16.22 -8.23
N SER A 50 1.21 15.13 -8.41
CA SER A 50 1.48 13.79 -7.90
C SER A 50 2.54 13.85 -6.82
N THR A 51 2.20 14.36 -5.61
CA THR A 51 3.20 14.44 -4.55
C THR A 51 3.82 13.06 -4.53
N PRO A 52 5.11 12.91 -4.90
CA PRO A 52 5.74 11.66 -4.70
C PRO A 52 5.71 11.58 -3.19
N ARG A 53 4.78 10.80 -2.66
CA ARG A 53 4.95 10.16 -1.36
C ARG A 53 6.08 9.12 -1.45
N GLY A 54 7.06 9.34 -2.33
CA GLY A 54 8.41 8.97 -2.04
C GLY A 54 8.89 9.97 -1.00
N ASP A 55 8.58 9.68 0.27
CA ASP A 55 9.68 9.70 1.22
C ASP A 55 10.87 9.06 0.52
N LEU A 56 12.04 9.68 0.65
CA LEU A 56 13.29 9.19 0.10
C LEU A 56 13.62 7.85 0.80
N GLN A 57 12.83 6.82 0.53
CA GLN A 57 12.92 5.51 1.13
C GLN A 57 14.10 4.87 0.41
N GLU A 58 15.24 4.95 1.08
CA GLU A 58 16.52 4.52 0.55
C GLU A 58 16.46 3.04 0.18
N ALA A 59 17.00 2.69 -0.99
CA ALA A 59 17.06 1.31 -1.41
C ALA A 59 17.92 0.50 -0.42
N VAL A 60 17.57 -0.77 -0.21
CA VAL A 60 18.31 -1.63 0.71
C VAL A 60 19.79 -1.72 0.30
N ASN A 61 20.69 -1.39 1.23
CA ASN A 61 22.12 -1.51 1.00
C ASN A 61 22.58 -2.92 1.42
N LEU A 62 22.80 -3.78 0.42
CA LEU A 62 23.26 -5.16 0.65
C LEU A 62 24.77 -5.25 0.89
N ASP A 63 25.52 -4.20 0.54
CA ASP A 63 26.99 -4.17 0.59
C ASP A 63 27.51 -3.41 1.82
N ALA A 64 26.64 -3.21 2.82
CA ALA A 64 27.00 -2.52 4.05
C ALA A 64 28.11 -3.28 4.81
N LEU A 65 29.26 -2.63 5.00
CA LEU A 65 30.42 -3.22 5.72
C LEU A 65 30.11 -3.47 7.20
N THR A 66 29.18 -2.71 7.78
CA THR A 66 28.77 -2.82 9.19
C THR A 66 27.26 -2.88 9.27
N LEU A 67 26.73 -3.98 9.82
CA LEU A 67 25.30 -4.15 10.05
C LEU A 67 24.91 -3.65 11.45
N PRO A 68 23.78 -2.94 11.57
CA PRO A 68 23.25 -2.59 12.88
C PRO A 68 22.89 -3.87 13.64
N VAL A 69 23.37 -3.96 14.89
CA VAL A 69 23.10 -5.11 15.77
C VAL A 69 21.76 -4.91 16.45
N ARG A 70 20.88 -5.92 16.37
CA ARG A 70 19.61 -5.98 17.10
C ARG A 70 19.68 -7.12 18.12
N THR A 71 19.73 -6.77 19.39
CA THR A 71 19.66 -7.75 20.48
C THR A 71 18.21 -8.15 20.74
N LEU A 72 17.96 -9.46 20.77
CA LEU A 72 16.66 -10.04 21.09
C LEU A 72 16.67 -10.47 22.56
N ILE A 73 15.72 -9.93 23.31
CA ILE A 73 15.52 -10.23 24.72
C ILE A 73 14.70 -11.52 24.81
N SER A 74 15.08 -12.46 25.66
CA SER A 74 14.44 -13.77 25.80
C SER A 74 12.95 -13.67 26.21
N GLU A 75 12.59 -12.59 26.91
CA GLU A 75 11.21 -12.25 27.31
C GLU A 75 10.39 -11.58 26.19
N SER A 76 10.99 -11.27 25.04
CA SER A 76 10.24 -10.65 23.93
C SER A 76 9.15 -11.58 23.41
N HIS A 77 8.00 -10.98 23.08
CA HIS A 77 6.88 -11.69 22.46
C HIS A 77 7.35 -12.40 21.19
N ALA A 78 7.04 -13.69 21.10
CA ALA A 78 7.21 -14.46 19.88
C ALA A 78 6.14 -14.05 18.87
N SER A 79 6.42 -14.25 17.59
CA SER A 79 5.42 -14.12 16.54
C SER A 79 4.23 -15.02 16.82
N ALA A 80 3.06 -14.60 16.33
CA ALA A 80 1.86 -15.43 16.39
C ALA A 80 2.14 -16.85 15.83
N PRO A 81 1.54 -17.89 16.42
CA PRO A 81 1.72 -19.26 15.95
C PRO A 81 1.25 -19.41 14.51
N ARG A 82 1.86 -20.36 13.79
CA ARG A 82 1.49 -20.66 12.40
C ARG A 82 0.00 -21.06 12.33
N VAL A 83 -0.73 -20.44 11.42
CA VAL A 83 -2.09 -20.84 11.08
C VAL A 83 -2.04 -22.12 10.25
N ALA A 84 -2.54 -23.23 10.79
CA ALA A 84 -2.49 -24.55 10.14
C ALA A 84 -3.34 -24.60 8.85
N ASN A 85 -4.52 -23.98 8.85
CA ASN A 85 -5.45 -23.92 7.72
C ASN A 85 -5.32 -22.58 6.96
N CYS A 86 -4.09 -22.31 6.53
CA CYS A 86 -3.74 -21.13 5.76
C CYS A 86 -4.03 -21.35 4.26
N THR A 87 -4.69 -20.38 3.63
CA THR A 87 -4.80 -20.28 2.17
C THR A 87 -4.22 -18.93 1.74
N TYR A 88 -3.95 -18.78 0.45
CA TYR A 88 -3.44 -17.51 -0.08
C TYR A 88 -4.43 -16.34 0.08
N TRP A 89 -5.70 -16.59 0.40
CA TRP A 89 -6.69 -15.55 0.71
C TRP A 89 -6.80 -15.25 2.21
N SER A 90 -6.53 -16.24 3.08
CA SER A 90 -6.80 -16.13 4.52
C SER A 90 -5.60 -15.64 5.34
N CYS A 91 -4.38 -15.98 4.93
CA CYS A 91 -3.16 -15.53 5.64
C CYS A 91 -2.33 -14.54 4.84
N PHE A 92 -2.67 -14.35 3.57
CA PHE A 92 -1.95 -13.45 2.68
C PHE A 92 -2.92 -12.41 2.11
N ASN A 93 -2.56 -11.13 2.25
CA ASN A 93 -3.37 -10.04 1.78
C ASN A 93 -3.05 -9.73 0.32
N VAL A 94 -3.71 -10.45 -0.60
CA VAL A 94 -3.50 -10.26 -2.04
C VAL A 94 -3.86 -8.86 -2.54
N TYR A 95 -4.66 -8.09 -1.79
CA TYR A 95 -5.02 -6.72 -2.19
C TYR A 95 -3.84 -5.75 -2.13
N LYS A 96 -2.75 -6.11 -1.44
CA LYS A 96 -1.49 -5.39 -1.54
C LYS A 96 -0.81 -5.56 -2.91
N CYS A 97 -1.16 -6.61 -3.66
CA CYS A 97 -0.47 -7.02 -4.89
C CYS A 97 -0.94 -6.34 -6.19
N GLY A 98 -1.53 -5.15 -6.11
CA GLY A 98 -1.95 -4.36 -7.29
C GLY A 98 -1.46 -2.91 -7.30
N ARG A 99 -0.81 -2.45 -6.22
CA ARG A 99 -0.35 -1.05 -6.09
C ARG A 99 0.72 -0.68 -7.12
N GLY A 100 1.55 -1.65 -7.52
CA GLY A 100 2.54 -1.49 -8.58
C GLY A 100 2.03 -1.69 -10.01
N GLY A 101 0.71 -1.85 -10.21
CA GLY A 101 0.07 -2.18 -11.48
C GLY A 101 -0.66 -3.53 -11.43
N HIS A 102 -1.70 -3.69 -12.27
CA HIS A 102 -2.64 -4.82 -12.22
C HIS A 102 -2.01 -6.21 -12.41
N ASP A 103 -0.80 -6.30 -12.97
CA ASP A 103 -0.09 -7.57 -13.25
C ASP A 103 1.32 -7.63 -12.62
N LYS A 104 1.61 -6.80 -11.62
CA LYS A 104 2.96 -6.68 -11.06
C LYS A 104 2.99 -6.96 -9.56
N ILE A 105 3.70 -8.04 -9.20
CA ILE A 105 4.12 -8.30 -7.83
C ILE A 105 5.28 -7.38 -7.48
N THR A 106 5.22 -6.74 -6.33
CA THR A 106 6.27 -5.88 -5.78
C THR A 106 6.83 -6.51 -4.50
N ILE A 107 8.13 -6.41 -4.30
CA ILE A 107 8.85 -7.07 -3.22
C ILE A 107 9.69 -6.03 -2.48
N TYR A 108 9.45 -5.90 -1.19
CA TYR A 108 10.27 -5.10 -0.29
C TYR A 108 11.19 -6.01 0.51
N ILE A 109 12.44 -5.58 0.67
CA ILE A 109 13.46 -6.27 1.45
C ILE A 109 13.71 -5.44 2.70
N TYR A 110 13.55 -6.04 3.88
CA TYR A 110 13.90 -5.36 5.13
C TYR A 110 15.41 -5.03 5.19
N PRO A 111 15.81 -3.90 5.80
CA PRO A 111 17.21 -3.57 5.97
C PRO A 111 17.98 -4.66 6.71
N LEU A 112 19.20 -4.95 6.23
CA LEU A 112 20.08 -5.95 6.84
C LEU A 112 20.38 -5.58 8.31
N LYS A 113 20.22 -6.56 9.20
CA LYS A 113 20.47 -6.44 10.65
C LYS A 113 21.18 -7.70 11.14
N ASP A 114 22.14 -7.52 12.04
CA ASP A 114 22.74 -8.64 12.76
C ASP A 114 21.94 -8.91 14.04
N TYR A 115 21.13 -9.96 14.02
CA TYR A 115 20.30 -10.33 15.15
C TYR A 115 21.09 -11.22 16.11
N ARG A 116 21.20 -10.79 17.37
CA ARG A 116 21.95 -11.50 18.41
C ARG A 116 21.08 -11.79 19.63
N THR A 117 21.36 -12.88 20.31
CA THR A 117 20.81 -13.17 21.64
C THR A 117 21.44 -12.26 22.70
N GLU A 118 20.88 -12.26 23.91
CA GLU A 118 21.46 -11.56 25.08
C GLU A 118 22.91 -11.96 25.35
N ASP A 119 23.23 -13.25 25.13
CA ASP A 119 24.59 -13.78 25.27
C ASP A 119 25.54 -13.40 24.12
N GLY A 120 25.09 -12.56 23.19
CA GLY A 120 25.86 -12.10 22.04
C GLY A 120 25.99 -13.11 20.89
N THR A 121 25.26 -14.22 20.94
CA THR A 121 25.29 -15.25 19.89
C THR A 121 24.40 -14.84 18.72
N SER A 122 24.92 -14.89 17.49
CA SER A 122 24.13 -14.59 16.28
C SER A 122 23.07 -15.67 16.04
N ILE A 123 21.83 -15.26 15.77
CA ILE A 123 20.69 -16.19 15.63
C ILE A 123 20.64 -16.89 14.27
N SER A 124 21.28 -16.30 13.26
CA SER A 124 21.32 -16.79 11.89
C SER A 124 22.60 -16.29 11.22
N LYS A 125 23.29 -17.21 10.55
CA LYS A 125 24.47 -16.88 9.75
C LYS A 125 24.02 -16.54 8.34
N PHE A 126 24.30 -15.33 7.91
CA PHE A 126 23.97 -14.86 6.57
C PHE A 126 24.81 -15.62 5.52
N SER A 127 24.18 -16.52 4.76
CA SER A 127 24.86 -17.32 3.74
C SER A 127 25.04 -16.56 2.42
N ARG A 128 25.91 -17.10 1.57
CA ARG A 128 26.11 -16.57 0.21
C ARG A 128 24.86 -16.79 -0.64
N GLU A 129 24.21 -17.93 -0.49
CA GLU A 129 23.01 -18.32 -1.21
C GLU A 129 21.86 -17.34 -0.90
N PHE A 130 21.70 -16.98 0.37
CA PHE A 130 20.69 -16.00 0.76
C PHE A 130 21.01 -14.59 0.24
N TYR A 131 22.29 -14.18 0.25
CA TYR A 131 22.72 -12.93 -0.39
C TYR A 131 22.34 -12.90 -1.87
N GLU A 132 22.63 -13.97 -2.61
CA GLU A 132 22.32 -14.07 -4.04
C GLU A 132 20.80 -13.94 -4.31
N ILE A 133 19.95 -14.49 -3.43
CA ILE A 133 18.49 -14.29 -3.49
C ILE A 133 18.13 -12.81 -3.31
N LEU A 134 18.62 -12.16 -2.24
CA LEU A 134 18.30 -10.76 -1.98
C LEU A 134 18.81 -9.83 -3.08
N ASN A 135 20.03 -10.09 -3.58
CA ASN A 135 20.62 -9.34 -4.67
C ASN A 135 19.84 -9.50 -5.98
N THR A 136 19.37 -10.72 -6.27
CA THR A 136 18.50 -10.99 -7.42
C THR A 136 17.19 -10.22 -7.31
N ILE A 137 16.57 -10.20 -6.13
CA ILE A 137 15.33 -9.44 -5.89
C ILE A 137 15.58 -7.95 -6.08
N LYS A 138 16.60 -7.38 -5.40
CA LYS A 138 16.95 -5.95 -5.44
C LYS A 138 17.17 -5.43 -6.86
N ASN A 139 17.84 -6.21 -7.71
CA ASN A 139 18.14 -5.82 -9.10
C ASN A 139 17.02 -6.16 -10.10
N SER A 140 15.93 -6.79 -9.65
CA SER A 140 14.80 -7.13 -10.50
C SER A 140 13.81 -5.97 -10.64
N LYS A 141 12.98 -6.03 -11.68
CA LYS A 141 11.84 -5.10 -11.84
C LYS A 141 10.81 -5.19 -10.72
N TYR A 142 10.84 -6.24 -9.90
CA TYR A 142 9.87 -6.50 -8.84
C TYR A 142 10.23 -5.79 -7.53
N TYR A 143 11.45 -5.27 -7.39
CA TYR A 143 11.85 -4.55 -6.18
C TYR A 143 11.08 -3.24 -5.98
N THR A 144 10.73 -2.94 -4.73
CA THR A 144 10.26 -1.61 -4.28
C THR A 144 11.01 -1.23 -3.00
N SER A 145 11.38 0.04 -2.88
CA SER A 145 11.95 0.57 -1.64
C SER A 145 10.88 0.90 -0.60
N ASN A 146 9.61 1.06 -1.01
CA ASN A 146 8.50 1.36 -0.11
C ASN A 146 7.77 0.07 0.32
N PRO A 147 7.70 -0.25 1.63
CA PRO A 147 6.96 -1.42 2.13
C PRO A 147 5.45 -1.34 1.87
N GLU A 148 4.87 -0.14 1.81
CA GLU A 148 3.43 0.03 1.54
C GLU A 148 3.05 -0.34 0.11
N ASP A 149 3.99 -0.20 -0.82
CA ASP A 149 3.79 -0.58 -2.21
C ASP A 149 4.08 -2.06 -2.46
N ALA A 150 4.55 -2.80 -1.45
CA ALA A 150 4.99 -4.18 -1.57
C ALA A 150 3.84 -5.20 -1.41
N CYS A 151 3.80 -6.15 -2.33
CA CYS A 151 3.00 -7.37 -2.24
C CYS A 151 3.65 -8.38 -1.28
N LEU A 152 4.99 -8.55 -1.38
CA LEU A 152 5.77 -9.48 -0.58
C LEU A 152 6.79 -8.73 0.28
N LEU A 153 6.93 -9.16 1.52
CA LEU A 153 7.89 -8.63 2.48
C LEU A 153 8.93 -9.71 2.76
N VAL A 154 10.20 -9.43 2.49
CA VAL A 154 11.31 -10.38 2.66
C VAL A 154 12.16 -9.94 3.86
N PRO A 155 12.14 -10.68 4.97
CA PRO A 155 13.00 -10.39 6.12
C PRO A 155 14.46 -10.67 5.78
N SER A 156 15.37 -9.86 6.30
CA SER A 156 16.82 -10.06 6.15
C SER A 156 17.37 -11.12 7.12
N ILE A 157 16.69 -12.26 7.26
CA ILE A 157 17.07 -13.35 8.15
C ILE A 157 17.20 -14.60 7.29
N ASP A 158 18.39 -15.20 7.28
CA ASP A 158 18.61 -16.43 6.52
C ASP A 158 17.94 -17.61 7.24
N MET A 159 16.95 -18.19 6.55
CA MET A 159 16.20 -19.37 7.00
C MET A 159 16.34 -20.55 6.01
N LEU A 160 17.29 -20.48 5.07
CA LEU A 160 17.47 -21.53 4.06
C LEU A 160 17.93 -22.85 4.69
N ASN A 161 18.61 -22.80 5.83
CA ASN A 161 19.08 -23.97 6.56
C ASN A 161 18.47 -24.04 7.97
N GLN A 162 17.56 -24.98 8.20
CA GLN A 162 16.91 -25.15 9.51
C GLN A 162 17.88 -25.51 10.64
N ASN A 163 19.05 -26.09 10.32
CA ASN A 163 20.07 -26.43 11.32
C ASN A 163 20.90 -25.21 11.77
N SER A 164 20.82 -24.08 11.05
CA SER A 164 21.64 -22.89 11.34
C SER A 164 20.91 -21.82 12.16
N PHE A 165 19.65 -22.02 12.54
CA PHE A 165 18.89 -21.05 13.33
C PHE A 165 17.99 -21.69 14.39
N SER A 166 17.60 -20.90 15.39
CA SER A 166 16.64 -21.28 16.43
C SER A 166 15.25 -20.73 16.12
N SER A 167 14.25 -21.61 15.99
CA SER A 167 12.87 -21.19 15.67
C SER A 167 12.29 -20.18 16.68
N LYS A 168 12.67 -20.28 17.97
CA LYS A 168 12.24 -19.33 19.01
C LYS A 168 12.77 -17.93 18.71
N HIS A 169 14.09 -17.81 18.53
CA HIS A 169 14.73 -16.52 18.30
C HIS A 169 14.36 -15.91 16.95
N VAL A 170 14.20 -16.74 15.91
CA VAL A 170 13.69 -16.27 14.61
C VAL A 170 12.27 -15.74 14.73
N SER A 171 11.40 -16.41 15.49
CA SER A 171 10.05 -15.92 15.75
C SER A 171 10.05 -14.56 16.47
N GLN A 172 10.93 -14.37 17.45
CA GLN A 172 11.13 -13.07 18.13
C GLN A 172 11.69 -12.00 17.17
N ALA A 173 12.64 -12.37 16.32
CA ALA A 173 13.21 -11.49 15.31
C ALA A 173 12.14 -11.01 14.31
N LEU A 174 11.30 -11.92 13.82
CA LEU A 174 10.19 -11.61 12.93
C LEU A 174 9.15 -10.70 13.60
N GLN A 175 8.87 -10.90 14.89
CA GLN A 175 7.97 -10.02 15.65
C GLN A 175 8.52 -8.59 15.80
N SER A 176 9.85 -8.42 15.72
CA SER A 176 10.49 -7.10 15.79
C SER A 176 10.46 -6.31 14.47
N LEU A 177 10.01 -6.93 13.39
CA LEU A 177 9.84 -6.25 12.11
C LEU A 177 8.55 -5.43 12.17
N GLU A 178 8.68 -4.11 12.04
CA GLU A 178 7.53 -3.22 11.90
C GLU A 178 6.79 -3.57 10.60
N GLN A 179 5.45 -3.51 10.66
CA GLN A 179 4.58 -3.67 9.49
C GLN A 179 4.44 -2.38 8.73
#